data_AF-A0A4P2QPB2-F1
#
_entry.id   AF-A0A4P2QPB2-F1
#
_cell.length_a   1.000
_cell.length_b   1.000
_cell.length_c   1.000
_cell.angle_alpha   90.00
_cell.angle_beta   90.00
_cell.angle_gamma   90.00
#
_symmetry.space_group_name_H-M   'P 1'
#
loop_
_entity.id
_entity.type
_entity.pdbx_description
1 polymer ?
#
loop_
_entity_poly.entity_id
_entity_poly.type
_entity_poly.pdbx_seq_one_letter_code
_entity_poly.pdbx_strand_id
1 'polypeptide(L)'
;MVKRDEARARRLPRPAERPLDDGVRYGPEAWREIDGVAFCHWDRWLLRLALAEPSGLDAIARELRARAASRRVSGEAAEAMLAQVVDLRARLARLARTPEEVLDAEERASEWLLKKAWKRVWHAGPNRRTDAMRNTPRLRFLAHALRGNWPRFPVSPARFEPELRRVVGDHAYYDYRATDLVARLLERQIDLLGATAASDLERMALHRAAMTVIIETMDRVDDSLADMSEVFAASERAYLALARDRAGLDGILRDLLELAVWEDYGLLRGVVDFLGALQEEHADLAIRALSGIVAELRRERLDGQLARALMLRKAVLAPWG
;
A
#
# COMPACT_ATOMS: atom_id res chain seq x y z
N MET A 1 -51.86 24.21 17.58
CA MET A 1 -52.25 22.81 17.31
C MET A 1 -52.05 22.56 15.82
N VAL A 2 -50.84 22.20 15.41
CA VAL A 2 -50.42 22.13 13.99
C VAL A 2 -50.38 20.67 13.57
N LYS A 3 -51.04 20.38 12.45
CA LYS A 3 -51.21 19.07 11.83
C LYS A 3 -49.85 18.39 11.61
N ARG A 4 -49.69 17.22 12.22
CA ARG A 4 -48.81 16.14 11.76
C ARG A 4 -49.39 15.54 10.47
N ASP A 5 -48.50 14.92 9.71
CA ASP A 5 -48.74 14.10 8.51
C ASP A 5 -48.86 14.86 7.18
N GLU A 6 -47.73 14.94 6.46
CA GLU A 6 -47.64 14.61 5.02
C GLU A 6 -46.20 14.82 4.51
N ALA A 7 -45.28 13.95 4.93
CA ALA A 7 -44.03 13.73 4.22
C ALA A 7 -43.58 12.27 4.39
N ARG A 8 -44.50 11.33 4.14
CA ARG A 8 -44.12 9.93 3.97
C ARG A 8 -43.39 9.85 2.64
N ALA A 9 -42.06 9.79 2.72
CA ALA A 9 -41.14 9.54 1.62
C ALA A 9 -41.77 8.56 0.62
N ARG A 10 -41.93 9.00 -0.64
CA ARG A 10 -42.32 8.14 -1.76
C ARG A 10 -41.35 6.96 -1.78
N ARG A 11 -41.80 5.82 -1.22
CA ARG A 11 -41.07 4.56 -1.34
C ARG A 11 -40.99 4.27 -2.82
N LEU A 12 -39.77 4.19 -3.33
CA LEU A 12 -39.50 3.73 -4.68
C LEU A 12 -40.29 2.42 -4.92
N PRO A 13 -40.81 2.21 -6.14
CA PRO A 13 -41.55 0.99 -6.46
C PRO A 13 -40.75 -0.23 -6.01
N ARG A 14 -41.43 -1.17 -5.36
CA ARG A 14 -40.81 -2.44 -4.97
C ARG A 14 -40.21 -3.07 -6.24
N PRO A 15 -38.96 -3.58 -6.19
CA PRO A 15 -38.41 -4.29 -7.32
C PRO A 15 -39.35 -5.43 -7.72
N ALA A 16 -39.49 -5.68 -9.03
CA ALA A 16 -40.33 -6.76 -9.54
C ALA A 16 -39.87 -8.15 -9.03
N GLU A 17 -38.59 -8.25 -8.69
CA GLU A 17 -37.95 -9.43 -8.10
C GLU A 17 -37.82 -9.27 -6.57
N ARG A 18 -38.04 -10.35 -5.81
CA ARG A 18 -37.83 -10.35 -4.36
C ARG A 18 -36.33 -10.20 -4.07
N PRO A 19 -35.90 -9.22 -3.24
CA PRO A 19 -34.50 -9.09 -2.88
C PRO A 19 -33.94 -10.37 -2.23
N LEU A 20 -32.75 -10.80 -2.66
CA LEU A 20 -32.05 -11.97 -2.14
C LEU A 20 -31.20 -11.68 -0.88
N ASP A 21 -31.31 -10.47 -0.33
CA ASP A 21 -30.82 -10.12 1.02
C ASP A 21 -31.65 -8.95 1.58
N ASP A 22 -31.41 -8.62 2.86
CA ASP A 22 -32.10 -7.55 3.61
C ASP A 22 -31.80 -6.12 3.09
N GLY A 23 -30.92 -5.97 2.09
CA GLY A 23 -30.51 -4.69 1.53
C GLY A 23 -29.44 -3.97 2.37
N VAL A 24 -29.10 -4.45 3.56
CA VAL A 24 -28.25 -3.75 4.54
C VAL A 24 -26.81 -4.27 4.54
N ARG A 25 -26.51 -5.36 3.84
CA ARG A 25 -25.15 -5.93 3.76
C ARG A 25 -24.13 -4.96 3.13
N TYR A 26 -22.98 -4.82 3.80
CA TYR A 26 -21.90 -3.90 3.44
C TYR A 26 -20.72 -4.58 2.74
N GLY A 27 -20.70 -5.91 2.67
CA GLY A 27 -19.78 -6.71 1.88
C GLY A 27 -18.97 -7.74 2.68
N PRO A 28 -18.28 -7.38 3.78
CA PRO A 28 -17.45 -8.33 4.53
C PRO A 28 -18.22 -9.36 5.35
N GLU A 29 -19.53 -9.16 5.54
CA GLU A 29 -20.35 -10.11 6.29
C GLU A 29 -20.35 -11.48 5.60
N ALA A 30 -20.31 -12.55 6.41
CA ALA A 30 -20.37 -13.92 5.92
C ALA A 30 -21.64 -14.16 5.11
N TRP A 31 -21.50 -14.89 4.01
CA TRP A 31 -22.60 -15.25 3.11
C TRP A 31 -22.74 -16.77 2.99
N ARG A 32 -21.65 -17.49 2.69
CA ARG A 32 -21.68 -18.93 2.46
C ARG A 32 -20.36 -19.58 2.88
N GLU A 33 -20.40 -20.86 3.23
CA GLU A 33 -19.22 -21.68 3.45
C GLU A 33 -19.33 -22.95 2.60
N ILE A 34 -18.24 -23.34 1.93
CA ILE A 34 -18.17 -24.55 1.10
C ILE A 34 -16.86 -25.25 1.46
N ASP A 35 -16.95 -26.51 1.91
CA ASP A 35 -15.79 -27.34 2.27
C ASP A 35 -14.77 -26.62 3.20
N GLY A 36 -15.29 -25.92 4.21
CA GLY A 36 -14.46 -25.17 5.17
C GLY A 36 -13.91 -23.83 4.64
N VAL A 37 -14.33 -23.40 3.45
CA VAL A 37 -13.94 -22.13 2.84
C VAL A 37 -15.07 -21.13 2.92
N ALA A 38 -14.88 -20.08 3.71
CA ALA A 38 -15.84 -19.00 3.87
C ALA A 38 -15.84 -18.03 2.67
N PHE A 39 -17.02 -17.58 2.30
CA PHE A 39 -17.32 -16.55 1.33
C PHE A 39 -18.16 -15.45 1.96
N CYS A 40 -17.89 -14.21 1.57
CA CYS A 40 -18.60 -13.02 2.04
C CYS A 40 -19.49 -12.42 0.94
N HIS A 41 -20.26 -11.38 1.28
CA HIS A 41 -21.10 -10.69 0.31
C HIS A 41 -20.33 -9.98 -0.81
N TRP A 42 -19.08 -9.55 -0.59
CA TRP A 42 -18.22 -9.08 -1.68
C TRP A 42 -17.97 -10.18 -2.70
N ASP A 43 -17.74 -11.42 -2.24
CA ASP A 43 -17.56 -12.57 -3.14
C ASP A 43 -18.82 -12.83 -3.94
N ARG A 44 -19.99 -12.87 -3.27
CA ARG A 44 -21.29 -13.04 -3.93
C ARG A 44 -21.47 -12.07 -5.09
N TRP A 45 -21.17 -10.79 -4.89
CA TRP A 45 -21.31 -9.76 -5.91
C TRP A 45 -20.29 -9.93 -7.04
N LEU A 46 -19.02 -10.23 -6.73
CA LEU A 46 -17.98 -10.48 -7.72
C LEU A 46 -18.29 -11.72 -8.58
N LEU A 47 -18.73 -12.81 -7.95
CA LEU A 47 -19.14 -14.03 -8.66
C LEU A 47 -20.34 -13.76 -9.57
N ARG A 48 -21.38 -13.06 -9.07
CA ARG A 48 -22.56 -12.76 -9.89
C ARG A 48 -22.22 -11.88 -11.09
N LEU A 49 -21.34 -10.90 -10.88
CA LEU A 49 -20.86 -10.03 -11.94
C LEU A 49 -20.01 -10.80 -12.95
N ALA A 50 -19.16 -11.73 -12.48
CA ALA A 50 -18.34 -12.57 -13.36
C ALA A 50 -19.18 -13.37 -14.37
N LEU A 51 -20.38 -13.83 -14.00
CA LEU A 51 -21.28 -14.52 -14.94
C LEU A 51 -21.76 -13.65 -16.11
N ALA A 52 -21.73 -12.32 -15.95
CA ALA A 52 -22.14 -11.37 -16.99
C ALA A 52 -20.96 -10.83 -17.81
N GLU A 53 -19.71 -11.16 -17.44
CA GLU A 53 -18.51 -10.64 -18.06
C GLU A 53 -17.89 -11.68 -19.02
N PRO A 54 -17.49 -11.32 -20.25
CA PRO A 54 -17.01 -12.28 -21.26
C PRO A 54 -15.83 -13.16 -20.85
N SER A 55 -15.03 -12.72 -19.87
CA SER A 55 -13.95 -13.52 -19.28
C SER A 55 -14.01 -13.53 -17.75
N GLY A 56 -15.22 -13.43 -17.20
CA GLY A 56 -15.49 -13.50 -15.76
C GLY A 56 -14.58 -12.61 -14.90
N LEU A 57 -14.02 -13.20 -13.84
CA LEU A 57 -13.15 -12.50 -12.90
C LEU A 57 -11.89 -11.90 -13.55
N ASP A 58 -11.42 -12.43 -14.69
CA ASP A 58 -10.29 -11.83 -15.42
C ASP A 58 -10.64 -10.50 -16.06
N ALA A 59 -11.87 -10.34 -16.58
CA ALA A 59 -12.31 -9.05 -17.12
C ALA A 59 -12.40 -8.01 -16.01
N ILE A 60 -13.01 -8.38 -14.89
CA ILE A 60 -13.13 -7.53 -13.70
C ILE A 60 -11.75 -7.12 -13.19
N ALA A 61 -10.82 -8.07 -13.07
CA ALA A 61 -9.45 -7.77 -12.63
C ALA A 61 -8.71 -6.83 -13.59
N ARG A 62 -8.87 -6.96 -14.92
CA ARG A 62 -8.26 -6.04 -15.88
C ARG A 62 -8.79 -4.61 -15.73
N GLU A 63 -10.11 -4.46 -15.59
CA GLU A 63 -10.74 -3.16 -15.39
C GLU A 63 -10.30 -2.51 -14.07
N LEU A 64 -10.28 -3.27 -12.97
CA LEU A 64 -9.80 -2.77 -11.68
C LEU A 64 -8.33 -2.35 -11.72
N ARG A 65 -7.47 -3.05 -12.47
CA ARG A 65 -6.07 -2.62 -12.68
C ARG A 65 -6.00 -1.31 -13.43
N ALA A 66 -6.77 -1.14 -14.50
CA ALA A 66 -6.80 0.11 -15.26
C ALA A 66 -7.26 1.29 -14.37
N ARG A 67 -8.24 1.06 -13.50
CA ARG A 67 -8.69 2.07 -12.52
C ARG A 67 -7.66 2.34 -11.43
N ALA A 68 -7.00 1.31 -10.91
CA ALA A 68 -5.94 1.44 -9.91
C ALA A 68 -4.73 2.23 -10.44
N ALA A 69 -4.41 2.10 -11.73
CA ALA A 69 -3.38 2.89 -12.38
C ALA A 69 -3.73 4.39 -12.55
N SER A 70 -5.01 4.76 -12.39
CA SER A 70 -5.41 6.17 -12.45
C SER A 70 -5.10 6.90 -11.14
N ARG A 71 -4.48 8.09 -11.20
CA ARG A 71 -4.09 8.92 -10.04
C ARG A 71 -5.28 9.54 -9.27
N ARG A 72 -6.49 9.00 -9.37
CA ARG A 72 -7.69 9.52 -8.69
C ARG A 72 -7.94 8.75 -7.40
N VAL A 73 -8.72 9.33 -6.47
CA VAL A 73 -9.18 8.68 -5.21
C VAL A 73 -9.81 7.29 -5.45
N SER A 74 -10.33 7.03 -6.65
CA SER A 74 -10.82 5.71 -7.08
C SER A 74 -9.73 4.63 -7.16
N GLY A 75 -8.44 4.99 -7.18
CA GLY A 75 -7.32 4.07 -7.33
C GLY A 75 -7.17 3.11 -6.15
N GLU A 76 -7.21 3.62 -4.92
CA GLU A 76 -7.10 2.80 -3.70
C GLU A 76 -8.29 1.85 -3.55
N ALA A 77 -9.51 2.34 -3.83
CA ALA A 77 -10.71 1.51 -3.84
C ALA A 77 -10.65 0.39 -4.90
N ALA A 78 -10.10 0.70 -6.08
CA ALA A 78 -9.93 -0.27 -7.15
C ALA A 78 -8.85 -1.31 -6.80
N GLU A 79 -7.75 -0.90 -6.17
CA GLU A 79 -6.71 -1.80 -5.70
C GLU A 79 -7.21 -2.74 -4.60
N ALA A 80 -7.96 -2.22 -3.63
CA ALA A 80 -8.60 -3.03 -2.60
C ALA A 80 -9.53 -4.09 -3.23
N MET A 81 -10.39 -3.69 -4.18
CA MET A 81 -11.27 -4.62 -4.87
C MET A 81 -10.49 -5.64 -5.71
N LEU A 82 -9.39 -5.24 -6.34
CA LEU A 82 -8.51 -6.15 -7.08
C LEU A 82 -7.91 -7.21 -6.15
N ALA A 83 -7.50 -6.83 -4.94
CA ALA A 83 -7.01 -7.77 -3.94
C ALA A 83 -8.10 -8.79 -3.53
N GLN A 84 -9.37 -8.35 -3.41
CA GLN A 84 -10.49 -9.28 -3.20
C GLN A 84 -10.67 -10.25 -4.36
N VAL A 85 -10.55 -9.79 -5.61
CA VAL A 85 -10.66 -10.66 -6.80
C VAL A 85 -9.54 -11.71 -6.81
N VAL A 86 -8.30 -11.32 -6.47
CA VAL A 86 -7.17 -12.26 -6.38
C VAL A 86 -7.41 -13.31 -5.30
N ASP A 87 -7.83 -12.89 -4.11
CA ASP A 87 -8.16 -13.79 -3.00
C ASP A 87 -9.30 -14.76 -3.37
N LEU A 88 -10.38 -14.24 -3.95
CA LEU A 88 -11.51 -15.05 -4.42
C LEU A 88 -11.07 -16.10 -5.45
N ARG A 89 -10.23 -15.73 -6.42
CA ARG A 89 -9.68 -16.68 -7.40
C ARG A 89 -8.85 -17.77 -6.74
N ALA A 90 -8.01 -17.43 -5.77
CA ALA A 90 -7.22 -18.42 -5.04
C ALA A 90 -8.12 -19.41 -4.27
N ARG A 91 -9.19 -18.91 -3.63
CA ARG A 91 -10.20 -19.76 -2.97
C ARG A 91 -10.95 -20.66 -3.93
N LEU A 92 -11.40 -20.14 -5.09
CA LEU A 92 -12.04 -20.92 -6.14
C LEU A 92 -11.10 -22.01 -6.70
N ALA A 93 -9.84 -21.66 -6.99
CA ALA A 93 -8.84 -22.60 -7.48
C ALA A 93 -8.57 -23.73 -6.48
N ARG A 94 -8.45 -23.40 -5.19
CA ARG A 94 -8.28 -24.39 -4.10
C ARG A 94 -9.46 -25.36 -4.01
N LEU A 95 -10.68 -24.89 -4.25
CA LEU A 95 -11.88 -25.72 -4.27
C LEU A 95 -12.11 -26.44 -5.61
N ALA A 96 -11.32 -26.13 -6.63
CA ALA A 96 -11.56 -26.52 -8.02
C ALA A 96 -12.99 -26.18 -8.49
N ARG A 97 -13.49 -24.97 -8.16
CA ARG A 97 -14.84 -24.50 -8.49
C ARG A 97 -14.86 -23.30 -9.42
N THR A 98 -15.90 -23.21 -10.24
CA THR A 98 -16.22 -22.01 -11.03
C THR A 98 -17.23 -21.11 -10.31
N PRO A 99 -17.38 -19.83 -10.72
CA PRO A 99 -18.42 -18.96 -10.18
C PRO A 99 -19.84 -19.51 -10.30
N GLU A 100 -20.14 -20.23 -11.39
CA GLU A 100 -21.44 -20.87 -11.64
C GLU A 100 -21.75 -21.97 -10.63
N GLU A 101 -20.73 -22.68 -10.16
CA GLU A 101 -20.90 -23.77 -9.18
C GLU A 101 -21.06 -23.26 -7.75
N VAL A 102 -20.52 -22.08 -7.46
CA VAL A 102 -20.62 -21.47 -6.12
C VAL A 102 -21.95 -20.75 -5.92
N LEU A 103 -22.56 -20.19 -6.97
CA LEU A 103 -23.86 -19.53 -6.92
C LEU A 103 -25.01 -20.52 -7.15
N ASP A 104 -26.10 -20.39 -6.39
CA ASP A 104 -27.29 -21.22 -6.65
C ASP A 104 -28.09 -20.75 -7.88
N ALA A 105 -29.10 -21.52 -8.30
CA ALA A 105 -29.89 -21.21 -9.49
C ALA A 105 -30.64 -19.86 -9.39
N GLU A 106 -31.11 -19.49 -8.19
CA GLU A 106 -31.84 -18.24 -7.96
C GLU A 106 -30.88 -17.05 -8.07
N GLU A 107 -29.70 -17.16 -7.46
CA GLU A 107 -28.66 -16.13 -7.53
C GLU A 107 -28.15 -15.89 -8.95
N ARG A 108 -27.97 -16.96 -9.72
CA ARG A 108 -27.57 -16.88 -11.13
C ARG A 108 -28.61 -16.16 -11.99
N ALA A 109 -29.89 -16.45 -11.77
CA ALA A 109 -31.00 -15.84 -12.51
C ALA A 109 -31.32 -14.40 -12.05
N SER A 110 -30.86 -14.00 -10.86
CA SER A 110 -31.27 -12.72 -10.26
C SER A 110 -30.72 -11.50 -11.00
N GLU A 111 -31.64 -10.67 -11.52
CA GLU A 111 -31.32 -9.36 -12.11
C GLU A 111 -31.07 -8.32 -11.02
N TRP A 112 -31.80 -8.43 -9.90
CA TRP A 112 -31.61 -7.58 -8.74
C TRP A 112 -30.20 -7.72 -8.17
N LEU A 113 -29.71 -8.97 -8.01
CA LEU A 113 -28.35 -9.22 -7.52
C LEU A 113 -27.29 -8.70 -8.49
N LEU A 114 -27.49 -8.86 -9.80
CA LEU A 114 -26.59 -8.32 -10.82
C LEU A 114 -26.51 -6.79 -10.75
N LYS A 115 -27.65 -6.10 -10.71
CA LYS A 115 -27.70 -4.64 -10.59
C LYS A 115 -27.04 -4.16 -9.30
N LYS A 116 -27.26 -4.87 -8.19
CA LYS A 116 -26.62 -4.58 -6.91
C LYS A 116 -25.11 -4.79 -6.98
N ALA A 117 -24.65 -5.89 -7.53
CA ALA A 117 -23.24 -6.21 -7.71
C ALA A 117 -22.54 -5.15 -8.56
N TRP A 118 -23.12 -4.79 -9.72
CA TRP A 118 -22.62 -3.74 -10.58
C TRP A 118 -22.48 -2.40 -9.85
N LYS A 119 -23.50 -1.97 -9.11
CA LYS A 119 -23.45 -0.74 -8.32
C LYS A 119 -22.37 -0.81 -7.23
N ARG A 120 -22.29 -1.91 -6.50
CA ARG A 120 -21.37 -2.07 -5.36
C ARG A 120 -19.91 -2.13 -5.80
N VAL A 121 -19.60 -2.95 -6.80
CA VAL A 121 -18.24 -3.18 -7.30
C VAL A 121 -17.73 -1.96 -8.08
N TRP A 122 -18.54 -1.39 -8.98
CA TRP A 122 -18.05 -0.37 -9.90
C TRP A 122 -18.24 1.08 -9.47
N HIS A 123 -19.21 1.37 -8.60
CA HIS A 123 -19.60 2.76 -8.30
C HIS A 123 -19.53 3.13 -6.83
N ALA A 124 -19.82 2.21 -5.91
CA ALA A 124 -19.80 2.51 -4.49
C ALA A 124 -18.40 2.36 -3.87
N GLY A 125 -17.58 1.45 -4.40
CA GLY A 125 -16.30 1.08 -3.79
C GLY A 125 -16.48 0.35 -2.45
N PRO A 126 -15.39 -0.23 -1.89
CA PRO A 126 -15.46 -0.99 -0.66
C PRO A 126 -15.40 -0.10 0.59
N ASN A 127 -16.55 0.46 1.01
CA ASN A 127 -16.66 1.23 2.25
C ASN A 127 -16.35 0.41 3.50
N ARG A 128 -16.57 -0.91 3.46
CA ARG A 128 -16.10 -1.86 4.47
C ARG A 128 -15.24 -2.91 3.79
N ARG A 129 -13.97 -2.96 4.19
CA ARG A 129 -12.95 -3.81 3.59
C ARG A 129 -12.80 -5.13 4.33
N THR A 130 -12.67 -6.21 3.57
CA THR A 130 -12.19 -7.52 4.04
C THR A 130 -10.69 -7.44 4.36
N ASP A 131 -10.13 -8.49 4.96
CA ASP A 131 -8.69 -8.56 5.20
C ASP A 131 -7.88 -8.57 3.91
N ALA A 132 -8.36 -9.24 2.86
CA ALA A 132 -7.74 -9.20 1.53
C ALA A 132 -7.70 -7.78 0.97
N MET A 133 -8.79 -7.03 1.09
CA MET A 133 -8.88 -5.63 0.66
C MET A 133 -8.01 -4.67 1.49
N ARG A 134 -7.72 -5.00 2.76
CA ARG A 134 -6.84 -4.20 3.63
C ARG A 134 -5.37 -4.51 3.39
N ASN A 135 -5.05 -5.73 2.97
CA ASN A 135 -3.69 -6.22 2.79
C ASN A 135 -3.30 -6.26 1.30
N THR A 136 -3.47 -5.14 0.60
CA THR A 136 -3.11 -5.06 -0.83
C THR A 136 -1.61 -5.29 -1.04
N PRO A 137 -1.17 -5.73 -2.22
CA PRO A 137 0.25 -5.83 -2.54
C PRO A 137 1.02 -4.55 -2.21
N ARG A 138 0.53 -3.38 -2.64
CA ARG A 138 1.18 -2.08 -2.33
C ARG A 138 1.43 -1.89 -0.84
N LEU A 139 0.43 -2.12 0.00
CA LEU A 139 0.57 -1.93 1.45
C LEU A 139 1.56 -2.92 2.06
N ARG A 140 1.55 -4.19 1.63
CA ARG A 140 2.50 -5.21 2.11
C ARG A 140 3.94 -4.86 1.73
N PHE A 141 4.16 -4.47 0.48
CA PHE A 141 5.50 -4.13 0.00
C PHE A 141 5.99 -2.79 0.56
N LEU A 142 5.13 -1.79 0.75
CA LEU A 142 5.49 -0.56 1.45
C LEU A 142 5.89 -0.86 2.90
N ALA A 143 5.11 -1.65 3.63
CA ALA A 143 5.46 -2.06 4.98
C ALA A 143 6.81 -2.81 5.03
N HIS A 144 7.06 -3.67 4.04
CA HIS A 144 8.34 -4.36 3.89
C HIS A 144 9.49 -3.38 3.56
N ALA A 145 9.30 -2.42 2.67
CA ALA A 145 10.32 -1.40 2.36
C ALA A 145 10.64 -0.50 3.56
N LEU A 146 9.66 -0.27 4.45
CA LEU A 146 9.87 0.56 5.64
C LEU A 146 10.63 -0.15 6.75
N ARG A 147 10.46 -1.48 6.92
CA ARG A 147 11.00 -2.23 8.08
C ARG A 147 11.47 -3.66 7.81
N GLY A 148 11.11 -4.25 6.69
CA GLY A 148 11.29 -5.68 6.40
C GLY A 148 12.74 -6.15 6.41
N ASN A 149 13.67 -5.29 6.02
CA ASN A 149 15.10 -5.58 6.04
C ASN A 149 15.81 -5.18 7.34
N TRP A 150 15.15 -4.49 8.26
CA TRP A 150 15.77 -4.00 9.50
C TRP A 150 16.42 -5.09 10.36
N PRO A 151 15.93 -6.34 10.43
CA PRO A 151 16.60 -7.40 11.18
C PRO A 151 17.96 -7.83 10.58
N ARG A 152 18.25 -7.47 9.33
CA ARG A 152 19.52 -7.80 8.66
C ARG A 152 20.62 -6.76 8.91
N PHE A 153 20.26 -5.60 9.45
CA PHE A 153 21.23 -4.57 9.76
C PHE A 153 22.11 -5.01 10.92
N PRO A 154 23.42 -4.69 10.92
CA PRO A 154 24.28 -4.93 12.08
C PRO A 154 23.77 -4.28 13.37
N VAL A 155 23.15 -3.11 13.25
CA VAL A 155 22.35 -2.46 14.30
C VAL A 155 20.97 -2.19 13.73
N SER A 156 19.93 -2.77 14.32
CA SER A 156 18.58 -2.61 13.80
C SER A 156 18.04 -1.19 14.01
N PRO A 157 17.51 -0.51 12.97
CA PRO A 157 16.82 0.78 13.11
C PRO A 157 15.63 0.74 14.09
N ALA A 158 15.05 -0.45 14.31
CA ALA A 158 13.94 -0.68 15.24
C ALA A 158 14.18 -0.14 16.65
N ARG A 159 15.44 -0.10 17.10
CA ARG A 159 15.81 0.42 18.42
C ARG A 159 15.45 1.90 18.60
N PHE A 160 15.60 2.72 17.55
CA PHE A 160 15.43 4.18 17.64
C PHE A 160 14.01 4.62 17.35
N GLU A 161 13.26 3.80 16.61
CA GLU A 161 11.92 4.13 16.15
C GLU A 161 10.95 4.56 17.28
N PRO A 162 10.86 3.89 18.45
CA PRO A 162 9.91 4.29 19.50
C PRO A 162 10.17 5.70 20.04
N GLU A 163 11.44 6.11 20.13
CA GLU A 163 11.80 7.44 20.63
C GLU A 163 11.45 8.54 19.64
N LEU A 164 11.69 8.29 18.35
CA LEU A 164 11.33 9.22 17.27
C LEU A 164 9.80 9.33 17.11
N ARG A 165 9.09 8.20 17.17
CA ARG A 165 7.61 8.17 17.11
C ARG A 165 6.97 8.92 18.26
N ARG A 166 7.54 8.83 19.47
CA ARG A 166 7.05 9.57 20.65
C ARG A 166 7.10 11.08 20.45
N VAL A 167 8.05 11.60 19.67
CA VAL A 167 8.15 13.03 19.36
C VAL A 167 7.05 13.46 18.40
N VAL A 168 6.81 12.67 17.34
CA VAL A 168 5.73 12.96 16.39
C VAL A 168 4.38 12.85 17.10
N GLY A 169 4.13 11.75 17.79
CA GLY A 169 2.85 11.45 18.44
C GLY A 169 1.77 10.91 17.48
N ASP A 170 0.58 10.72 18.05
CA ASP A 170 -0.54 10.03 17.39
C ASP A 170 -1.64 10.99 16.94
N HIS A 171 -1.34 12.27 16.72
CA HIS A 171 -2.36 13.20 16.24
C HIS A 171 -2.83 12.83 14.83
N ALA A 172 -4.11 13.09 14.57
CA ALA A 172 -4.75 12.78 13.29
C ALA A 172 -4.23 13.65 12.14
N TYR A 173 -3.93 14.92 12.43
CA TYR A 173 -3.42 15.89 11.44
C TYR A 173 -2.69 17.05 12.11
N TYR A 174 -1.64 17.56 11.45
CA TYR A 174 -0.90 18.76 11.83
C TYR A 174 -0.99 19.79 10.69
N ASP A 175 -1.41 21.02 11.02
CA ASP A 175 -1.26 22.16 10.11
C ASP A 175 0.23 22.56 9.98
N TYR A 176 0.56 23.44 9.04
CA TYR A 176 1.97 23.80 8.78
C TYR A 176 2.73 24.33 10.01
N ARG A 177 2.07 25.01 10.95
CA ARG A 177 2.74 25.52 12.17
C ARG A 177 3.04 24.39 13.13
N ALA A 178 2.09 23.48 13.30
CA ALA A 178 2.28 22.30 14.11
C ALA A 178 3.30 21.34 13.46
N THR A 179 3.31 21.21 12.12
CA THR A 179 4.34 20.48 11.37
C THR A 179 5.72 21.05 11.62
N ASP A 180 5.91 22.38 11.54
CA ASP A 180 7.22 23.01 11.79
C ASP A 180 7.72 22.74 13.22
N LEU A 181 6.84 22.82 14.21
CA LEU A 181 7.18 22.48 15.59
C LEU A 181 7.60 21.01 15.70
N VAL A 182 6.85 20.07 15.10
CA VAL A 182 7.19 18.65 15.12
C VAL A 182 8.52 18.40 14.40
N ALA A 183 8.78 19.05 13.27
CA ALA A 183 10.04 18.94 12.54
C ALA A 183 11.24 19.36 13.41
N ARG A 184 11.16 20.53 14.07
CA ARG A 184 12.20 21.01 15.00
C ARG A 184 12.41 20.06 16.20
N LEU A 185 11.34 19.52 16.76
CA LEU A 185 11.44 18.58 17.87
C LEU A 185 12.08 17.26 17.42
N LEU A 186 11.73 16.79 16.22
CA LEU A 186 12.27 15.57 15.65
C LEU A 186 13.76 15.73 15.32
N GLU A 187 14.15 16.84 14.71
CA GLU A 187 15.55 17.20 14.45
C GLU A 187 16.37 17.17 15.75
N ARG A 188 15.90 17.87 16.80
CA ARG A 188 16.57 17.86 18.11
C ARG A 188 16.69 16.45 18.72
N GLN A 189 15.68 15.61 18.55
CA GLN A 189 15.73 14.23 19.05
C GLN A 189 16.73 13.39 18.26
N ILE A 190 16.82 13.57 16.95
CA ILE A 190 17.83 12.93 16.10
C ILE A 190 19.23 13.37 16.55
N ASP A 191 19.45 14.66 16.78
CA ASP A 191 20.74 15.18 17.25
C ASP A 191 21.13 14.60 18.62
N LEU A 192 20.18 14.55 19.55
CA LEU A 192 20.40 13.97 20.89
C LEU A 192 20.80 12.49 20.79
N LEU A 193 20.02 11.70 20.04
CA LEU A 193 20.31 10.27 19.85
C LEU A 193 21.64 10.06 19.12
N GLY A 194 21.92 10.88 18.10
CA GLY A 194 23.16 10.84 17.33
C GLY A 194 24.40 11.17 18.16
N ALA A 195 24.29 12.11 19.11
CA ALA A 195 25.35 12.44 20.06
C ALA A 195 25.65 11.29 21.03
N THR A 196 24.64 10.49 21.38
CA THR A 196 24.79 9.32 22.27
C THR A 196 25.11 8.01 21.55
N ALA A 197 25.05 7.99 20.22
CA ALA A 197 25.33 6.80 19.43
C ALA A 197 26.80 6.36 19.58
N ALA A 198 27.02 5.10 19.95
CA ALA A 198 28.33 4.53 20.24
C ALA A 198 29.16 4.21 18.98
N SER A 199 28.53 4.21 17.80
CA SER A 199 29.21 3.91 16.54
C SER A 199 28.49 4.51 15.33
N ASP A 200 29.19 4.54 14.19
CA ASP A 200 28.62 4.88 12.89
C ASP A 200 27.46 3.97 12.48
N LEU A 201 27.49 2.69 12.88
CA LEU A 201 26.41 1.74 12.59
C LEU A 201 25.13 2.12 13.35
N GLU A 202 25.27 2.60 14.60
CA GLU A 202 24.15 3.13 15.36
C GLU A 202 23.61 4.43 14.73
N ARG A 203 24.49 5.34 14.30
CA ARG A 203 24.08 6.58 13.61
C ARG A 203 23.35 6.30 12.30
N MET A 204 23.84 5.33 11.51
CA MET A 204 23.19 4.91 10.28
C MET A 204 21.81 4.32 10.56
N ALA A 205 21.69 3.45 11.57
CA ALA A 205 20.41 2.89 11.99
C ALA A 205 19.43 3.95 12.50
N LEU A 206 19.90 4.97 13.22
CA LEU A 206 19.11 6.12 13.67
C LEU A 206 18.53 6.90 12.49
N HIS A 207 19.36 7.32 11.53
CA HIS A 207 18.88 8.08 10.37
C HIS A 207 17.93 7.26 9.51
N ARG A 208 18.14 5.95 9.41
CA ARG A 208 17.21 5.07 8.71
C ARG A 208 15.84 4.99 9.38
N ALA A 209 15.81 4.91 10.72
CA ALA A 209 14.57 4.95 11.50
C ALA A 209 13.87 6.30 11.36
N ALA A 210 14.61 7.41 11.39
CA ALA A 210 14.09 8.76 11.18
C ALA A 210 13.40 8.89 9.81
N MET A 211 14.03 8.43 8.73
CA MET A 211 13.40 8.42 7.41
C MET A 211 12.08 7.64 7.39
N THR A 212 12.00 6.46 8.03
CA THR A 212 10.74 5.70 8.14
C THR A 212 9.66 6.48 8.89
N VAL A 213 10.00 7.07 10.04
CA VAL A 213 9.04 7.82 10.86
C VAL A 213 8.52 9.03 10.10
N ILE A 214 9.37 9.74 9.37
CA ILE A 214 8.97 10.91 8.59
C ILE A 214 8.05 10.50 7.44
N ILE A 215 8.39 9.46 6.66
CA ILE A 215 7.55 8.96 5.56
C ILE A 215 6.13 8.64 6.04
N GLU A 216 5.99 7.94 7.16
CA GLU A 216 4.67 7.62 7.72
C GLU A 216 3.94 8.83 8.31
N THR A 217 4.67 9.90 8.61
CA THR A 217 4.11 11.14 9.12
C THR A 217 3.59 12.04 8.00
N MET A 218 4.11 11.91 6.78
CA MET A 218 3.72 12.72 5.62
C MET A 218 2.23 12.68 5.28
N ASP A 219 1.53 11.58 5.56
CA ASP A 219 0.07 11.48 5.37
C ASP A 219 -0.73 12.36 6.35
N ARG A 220 -0.11 12.85 7.41
CA ARG A 220 -0.76 13.54 8.52
C ARG A 220 -0.28 14.99 8.70
N VAL A 221 0.61 15.49 7.85
CA VAL A 221 1.19 16.83 8.00
C VAL A 221 0.95 17.68 6.76
N ASP A 222 0.77 18.98 6.97
CA ASP A 222 0.97 19.99 5.94
C ASP A 222 2.43 20.46 5.98
N ASP A 223 3.24 20.03 5.00
CA ASP A 223 4.66 20.44 4.89
C ASP A 223 4.87 21.58 3.88
N SER A 224 3.80 22.24 3.41
CA SER A 224 3.92 23.25 2.35
C SER A 224 4.73 24.49 2.76
N LEU A 225 4.81 24.78 4.07
CA LEU A 225 5.54 25.89 4.67
C LEU A 225 6.28 25.46 5.95
N ALA A 226 6.64 24.19 6.04
CA ALA A 226 7.34 23.61 7.18
C ALA A 226 8.59 22.83 6.73
N ASP A 227 9.40 22.44 7.70
CA ASP A 227 10.73 21.89 7.45
C ASP A 227 10.80 20.35 7.56
N MET A 228 9.68 19.62 7.54
CA MET A 228 9.70 18.15 7.72
C MET A 228 10.50 17.46 6.61
N SER A 229 10.32 17.89 5.35
CA SER A 229 11.09 17.39 4.21
C SER A 229 12.59 17.74 4.30
N GLU A 230 12.96 18.84 4.96
CA GLU A 230 14.37 19.19 5.18
C GLU A 230 15.01 18.35 6.29
N VAL A 231 14.26 18.01 7.34
CA VAL A 231 14.71 17.01 8.35
C VAL A 231 14.91 15.63 7.71
N PHE A 232 14.02 15.25 6.78
CA PHE A 232 14.21 14.03 5.98
C PHE A 232 15.49 14.11 5.16
N ALA A 233 15.69 15.21 4.41
CA ALA A 233 16.85 15.38 3.54
C ALA A 233 18.17 15.36 4.33
N ALA A 234 18.20 15.93 5.55
CA ALA A 234 19.35 15.84 6.44
C ALA A 234 19.64 14.40 6.86
N SER A 235 18.60 13.63 7.23
CA SER A 235 18.74 12.22 7.58
C SER A 235 19.16 11.35 6.39
N GLU A 236 18.62 11.61 5.19
CA GLU A 236 19.03 10.93 3.95
C GLU A 236 20.52 11.17 3.69
N ARG A 237 20.99 12.43 3.70
CA ARG A 237 22.40 12.77 3.47
C ARG A 237 23.32 12.05 4.46
N ALA A 238 22.98 12.07 5.75
CA ALA A 238 23.76 11.42 6.78
C ALA A 238 23.77 9.89 6.60
N TYR A 239 22.62 9.28 6.30
CA TYR A 239 22.51 7.85 6.02
C TYR A 239 23.37 7.44 4.82
N LEU A 240 23.23 8.13 3.68
CA LEU A 240 23.95 7.79 2.44
C LEU A 240 25.46 7.97 2.59
N ALA A 241 25.91 8.97 3.35
CA ALA A 241 27.32 9.15 3.66
C ALA A 241 27.89 7.96 4.43
N LEU A 242 27.17 7.48 5.45
CA LEU A 242 27.57 6.31 6.25
C LEU A 242 27.47 4.99 5.47
N ALA A 243 26.45 4.87 4.61
CA ALA A 243 26.16 3.69 3.82
C ALA A 243 27.18 3.44 2.70
N ARG A 244 27.88 4.49 2.21
CA ARG A 244 28.82 4.39 1.08
C ARG A 244 29.90 3.32 1.30
N ASP A 245 30.51 3.32 2.48
CA ASP A 245 31.58 2.38 2.84
C ASP A 245 31.03 1.05 3.39
N ARG A 246 29.71 0.93 3.48
CA ARG A 246 29.01 -0.19 4.13
C ARG A 246 28.03 -0.90 3.21
N ALA A 247 27.96 -0.50 1.94
CA ALA A 247 26.99 -1.01 0.97
C ALA A 247 27.10 -2.54 0.77
N GLY A 248 28.26 -3.14 1.00
CA GLY A 248 28.47 -4.58 0.98
C GLY A 248 27.91 -5.36 2.18
N LEU A 249 27.49 -4.69 3.26
CA LEU A 249 26.85 -5.37 4.40
C LEU A 249 25.44 -5.83 4.03
N ASP A 250 25.05 -6.99 4.58
CA ASP A 250 23.75 -7.58 4.31
C ASP A 250 22.61 -6.61 4.70
N GLY A 251 21.53 -6.64 3.92
CA GLY A 251 20.35 -5.80 4.11
C GLY A 251 20.47 -4.35 3.66
N ILE A 252 21.65 -3.70 3.70
CA ILE A 252 21.76 -2.23 3.51
C ILE A 252 21.31 -1.79 2.11
N LEU A 253 21.92 -2.33 1.05
CA LEU A 253 21.57 -1.96 -0.32
C LEU A 253 20.13 -2.35 -0.66
N ARG A 254 19.71 -3.57 -0.29
CA ARG A 254 18.36 -4.04 -0.56
C ARG A 254 17.31 -3.15 0.10
N ASP A 255 17.51 -2.79 1.38
CA ASP A 255 16.63 -1.90 2.13
C ASP A 255 16.53 -0.51 1.48
N LEU A 256 17.66 0.11 1.15
CA LEU A 256 17.67 1.43 0.50
C LEU A 256 16.96 1.40 -0.85
N LEU A 257 17.19 0.37 -1.65
CA LEU A 257 16.57 0.21 -2.97
C LEU A 257 15.07 -0.02 -2.86
N GLU A 258 14.61 -0.83 -1.90
CA GLU A 258 13.18 -1.00 -1.64
C GLU A 258 12.54 0.30 -1.16
N LEU A 259 13.17 1.01 -0.21
CA LEU A 259 12.68 2.31 0.25
C LEU A 259 12.56 3.29 -0.93
N ALA A 260 13.60 3.38 -1.76
CA ALA A 260 13.61 4.24 -2.96
C ALA A 260 12.59 3.84 -4.02
N VAL A 261 12.17 2.58 -4.07
CA VAL A 261 11.10 2.10 -4.95
C VAL A 261 9.71 2.41 -4.39
N TRP A 262 9.54 2.58 -3.08
CA TRP A 262 8.24 2.69 -2.42
C TRP A 262 7.91 4.06 -1.78
N GLU A 263 8.89 4.92 -1.55
CA GLU A 263 8.68 6.29 -1.02
C GLU A 263 7.94 7.18 -2.04
N ASP A 264 6.66 7.47 -1.88
CA ASP A 264 5.87 8.11 -2.96
C ASP A 264 5.70 9.64 -2.85
N TYR A 265 6.37 10.29 -1.88
CA TYR A 265 6.33 11.74 -1.68
C TYR A 265 7.47 12.49 -2.39
N GLY A 266 8.47 11.78 -2.94
CA GLY A 266 9.61 12.41 -3.61
C GLY A 266 10.61 13.02 -2.63
N LEU A 267 10.68 12.46 -1.42
CA LEU A 267 11.60 12.89 -0.37
C LEU A 267 13.04 12.43 -0.62
N LEU A 268 13.23 11.27 -1.27
CA LEU A 268 14.56 10.75 -1.57
C LEU A 268 15.19 11.49 -2.75
N ARG A 269 16.17 12.35 -2.47
CA ARG A 269 16.84 13.20 -3.46
C ARG A 269 18.25 12.70 -3.82
N GLY A 270 18.93 12.03 -2.89
CA GLY A 270 20.35 11.65 -3.03
C GLY A 270 20.61 10.24 -3.55
N VAL A 271 19.58 9.38 -3.61
CA VAL A 271 19.77 7.96 -3.95
C VAL A 271 20.35 7.75 -5.35
N VAL A 272 19.93 8.52 -6.36
CA VAL A 272 20.43 8.36 -7.73
C VAL A 272 21.94 8.62 -7.81
N ASP A 273 22.40 9.72 -7.20
CA ASP A 273 23.82 10.07 -7.17
C ASP A 273 24.62 9.05 -6.35
N PHE A 274 24.05 8.56 -5.24
CA PHE A 274 24.65 7.49 -4.45
C PHE A 274 24.86 6.22 -5.29
N LEU A 275 23.84 5.80 -6.05
CA LEU A 275 23.92 4.61 -6.90
C LEU A 275 24.93 4.77 -8.04
N GLY A 276 25.02 5.96 -8.64
CA GLY A 276 26.00 6.28 -9.68
C GLY A 276 27.44 6.41 -9.17
N ALA A 277 27.66 6.45 -7.86
CA ALA A 277 28.98 6.53 -7.23
C ALA A 277 29.40 5.23 -6.55
N LEU A 278 28.65 4.14 -6.72
CA LEU A 278 29.00 2.83 -6.17
C LEU A 278 30.29 2.30 -6.81
N GLN A 279 31.11 1.62 -6.01
CA GLN A 279 32.21 0.80 -6.53
C GLN A 279 31.65 -0.43 -7.26
N GLU A 280 32.43 -1.00 -8.19
CA GLU A 280 31.99 -2.10 -9.08
C GLU A 280 31.33 -3.26 -8.31
N GLU A 281 31.97 -3.74 -7.24
CA GLU A 281 31.46 -4.83 -6.42
C GLU A 281 30.09 -4.53 -5.78
N HIS A 282 29.88 -3.27 -5.35
CA HIS A 282 28.62 -2.82 -4.76
C HIS A 282 27.55 -2.53 -5.82
N ALA A 283 27.95 -2.06 -7.01
CA ALA A 283 27.05 -1.88 -8.14
C ALA A 283 26.45 -3.22 -8.59
N ASP A 284 27.26 -4.27 -8.64
CA ASP A 284 26.84 -5.64 -8.91
C ASP A 284 25.81 -6.16 -7.89
N LEU A 285 26.05 -5.90 -6.60
CA LEU A 285 25.08 -6.23 -5.54
C LEU A 285 23.76 -5.48 -5.74
N ALA A 286 23.81 -4.18 -6.06
CA ALA A 286 22.64 -3.37 -6.32
C ALA A 286 21.84 -3.88 -7.54
N ILE A 287 22.52 -4.28 -8.62
CA ILE A 287 21.88 -4.86 -9.82
C ILE A 287 21.17 -6.18 -9.48
N ARG A 288 21.80 -7.05 -8.69
CA ARG A 288 21.18 -8.32 -8.25
C ARG A 288 19.95 -8.05 -7.38
N ALA A 289 20.06 -7.13 -6.42
CA ALA A 289 18.95 -6.73 -5.57
C ALA A 289 17.77 -6.16 -6.38
N LEU A 290 18.04 -5.22 -7.30
CA LEU A 290 17.03 -4.64 -8.19
C LEU A 290 16.40 -5.65 -9.14
N SER A 291 17.15 -6.64 -9.62
CA SER A 291 16.59 -7.73 -10.45
C SER A 291 15.55 -8.54 -9.67
N GLY A 292 15.82 -8.81 -8.39
CA GLY A 292 14.85 -9.44 -7.48
C GLY A 292 13.61 -8.56 -7.26
N ILE A 293 13.80 -7.26 -6.95
CA ILE A 293 12.69 -6.30 -6.79
C ILE A 293 11.83 -6.25 -8.07
N VAL A 294 12.45 -6.13 -9.24
CA VAL A 294 11.76 -6.09 -10.54
C VAL A 294 10.93 -7.34 -10.78
N ALA A 295 11.44 -8.53 -10.42
CA ALA A 295 10.69 -9.77 -10.56
C ALA A 295 9.45 -9.80 -9.66
N GLU A 296 9.57 -9.35 -8.41
CA GLU A 296 8.44 -9.24 -7.47
C GLU A 296 7.39 -8.26 -7.97
N LEU A 297 7.81 -7.07 -8.41
CA LEU A 297 6.91 -6.04 -8.93
C LEU A 297 6.17 -6.49 -10.20
N ARG A 298 6.84 -7.24 -11.09
CA ARG A 298 6.19 -7.83 -12.27
C ARG A 298 5.16 -8.89 -11.91
N ARG A 299 5.46 -9.74 -10.92
CA ARG A 299 4.53 -10.77 -10.44
C ARG A 299 3.24 -10.14 -9.91
N GLU A 300 3.37 -9.05 -9.17
CA GLU A 300 2.24 -8.32 -8.58
C GLU A 300 1.62 -7.26 -9.52
N ARG A 301 2.26 -7.00 -10.67
CA ARG A 301 1.83 -6.02 -11.70
C ARG A 301 1.77 -4.58 -11.15
N LEU A 302 2.81 -4.18 -10.44
CA LEU A 302 2.96 -2.85 -9.84
C LEU A 302 3.78 -1.93 -10.76
N ASP A 303 3.15 -1.46 -11.83
CA ASP A 303 3.84 -0.80 -12.95
C ASP A 303 4.55 0.52 -12.57
N GLY A 304 3.98 1.30 -11.65
CA GLY A 304 4.59 2.55 -11.18
C GLY A 304 5.90 2.31 -10.43
N GLN A 305 5.88 1.41 -9.45
CA GLN A 305 7.07 0.99 -8.72
C GLN A 305 8.07 0.27 -9.62
N LEU A 306 7.58 -0.51 -10.61
CA LEU A 306 8.44 -1.16 -11.59
C LEU A 306 9.22 -0.14 -12.43
N ALA A 307 8.56 0.91 -12.91
CA ALA A 307 9.22 1.98 -13.64
C ALA A 307 10.31 2.65 -12.79
N ARG A 308 10.04 2.88 -11.49
CA ARG A 308 11.03 3.41 -10.56
C ARG A 308 12.22 2.48 -10.33
N ALA A 309 11.97 1.18 -10.11
CA ALA A 309 13.04 0.20 -9.97
C ALA A 309 13.94 0.12 -11.22
N LEU A 310 13.35 0.22 -12.42
CA LEU A 310 14.10 0.26 -13.68
C LEU A 310 14.92 1.55 -13.83
N MET A 311 14.39 2.70 -13.38
CA MET A 311 15.13 3.96 -13.34
C MET A 311 16.34 3.87 -12.40
N LEU A 312 16.17 3.33 -11.19
CA LEU A 312 17.28 3.11 -10.25
C LEU A 312 18.32 2.14 -10.84
N ARG A 313 17.88 1.09 -11.55
CA ARG A 313 18.80 0.17 -12.24
C ARG A 313 19.62 0.89 -13.31
N LYS A 314 19.02 1.82 -14.04
CA LYS A 314 19.74 2.66 -15.01
C LYS A 314 20.77 3.55 -14.32
N ALA A 315 20.44 4.12 -13.15
CA ALA A 315 21.38 4.93 -12.37
C ALA A 315 22.63 4.14 -11.95
N VAL A 316 22.46 2.89 -11.48
CA VAL A 316 23.59 2.01 -11.13
C VAL A 316 24.48 1.72 -12.34
N LEU A 317 23.89 1.52 -13.53
CA LEU A 317 24.62 1.15 -14.75
C LEU A 317 25.28 2.35 -15.46
N ALA A 318 24.84 3.58 -15.21
CA ALA A 318 25.28 4.76 -15.95
C ALA A 318 26.81 4.99 -15.97
N PRO A 319 27.58 4.70 -14.89
CA PRO A 319 29.04 4.84 -14.91
C PRO A 319 29.78 3.75 -15.70
N TRP A 320 29.10 2.65 -16.06
CA TRP A 320 29.71 1.43 -16.60
C TRP A 320 29.28 1.10 -18.04
N GLY A 321 28.46 1.97 -18.64
CA GLY A 321 27.84 1.79 -19.95
C GLY A 321 28.43 2.66 -21.05
#